data_AF-A0A9X6ABW8-F1
#
_entry.id   AF-A0A9X6ABW8-F1
#
_cell.length_a   1.000
_cell.length_b   1.000
_cell.length_c   1.000
_cell.angle_alpha   90.00
_cell.angle_beta   90.00
_cell.angle_gamma   90.00
#
_symmetry.space_group_name_H-M   'P 1'
#
loop_
_entity.id
_entity.type
_entity.pdbx_description
1 polymer ?
#
loop_
_entity_poly.entity_id
_entity_poly.type
_entity_poly.pdbx_seq_one_letter_code
_entity_poly.pdbx_strand_id
1 'polypeptide(L)' 'MSIRPVPYDHPDAVKLNDQVQAEYAERYGDEGDVTPLDASMFKPPLGLYLLAYDERDRPIASGGWRGQDRNDEGYADGD' A
#
# COMPACT_ATOMS: atom_id res chain seq x y z
N MET A 1 -0.51 -8.66 18.72
CA MET A 1 -0.57 -7.93 17.44
C MET A 1 0.61 -6.96 17.35
N SER A 2 1.29 -6.87 16.20
CA SER A 2 2.42 -5.97 15.99
C SER A 2 2.32 -5.25 14.65
N ILE A 3 2.76 -3.99 14.58
CA ILE A 3 2.82 -3.21 13.34
C ILE A 3 4.30 -2.94 13.03
N ARG A 4 4.72 -3.24 11.81
CA ARG A 4 6.12 -3.18 11.39
C ARG A 4 6.27 -2.33 10.13
N PRO A 5 7.24 -1.41 10.08
CA PRO A 5 7.65 -0.80 8.82
C PRO A 5 8.33 -1.86 7.96
N VAL A 6 7.87 -1.98 6.71
CA VAL A 6 8.44 -2.88 5.71
C VAL A 6 8.50 -2.18 4.35
N PRO A 7 9.30 -2.67 3.39
CA PRO A 7 9.19 -2.23 2.00
C PRO A 7 7.83 -2.57 1.40
N TYR A 8 7.34 -1.74 0.48
CA TYR A 8 6.08 -1.97 -0.25
C TYR A 8 6.09 -3.29 -1.06
N ASP A 9 7.26 -3.67 -1.58
CA ASP A 9 7.50 -4.90 -2.33
C ASP A 9 7.79 -6.12 -1.43
N HIS A 10 7.56 -6.01 -0.12
CA HIS A 10 7.69 -7.14 0.79
C HIS A 10 6.72 -8.28 0.38
N PRO A 11 7.13 -9.57 0.42
CA PRO A 11 6.29 -10.68 -0.03
C PRO A 11 4.90 -10.75 0.65
N ASP A 12 4.82 -10.43 1.95
CA ASP A 12 3.53 -10.36 2.64
C ASP A 12 2.65 -9.18 2.19
N ALA A 13 3.27 -8.06 1.79
CA ALA A 13 2.55 -6.91 1.25
C ALA A 13 1.97 -7.24 -0.13
N VAL A 14 2.76 -7.88 -0.99
CA VAL A 14 2.30 -8.41 -2.29
C VAL A 14 1.13 -9.38 -2.09
N LYS A 15 1.25 -10.32 -1.16
CA LYS A 15 0.19 -11.29 -0.85
C LYS A 15 -1.11 -10.62 -0.42
N LEU A 16 -1.05 -9.61 0.46
CA LEU A 16 -2.24 -8.87 0.89
C LEU A 16 -2.81 -8.00 -0.24
N ASN A 17 -1.95 -7.38 -1.06
CA ASN A 17 -2.38 -6.62 -2.23
C ASN A 17 -3.14 -7.52 -3.22
N ASP A 18 -2.60 -8.69 -3.55
CA ASP A 18 -3.27 -9.63 -4.47
C ASP A 18 -4.66 -10.05 -3.99
N GLN A 19 -4.85 -10.18 -2.67
CA GLN A 19 -6.17 -10.46 -2.08
C GLN A 19 -7.15 -9.30 -2.27
N VAL A 20 -6.69 -8.05 -2.10
CA VAL A 20 -7.51 -6.85 -2.32
C VAL A 20 -7.84 -6.68 -3.81
N GLN A 21 -6.89 -6.92 -4.71
CA GLN A 21 -7.12 -6.85 -6.15
C GLN A 21 -8.15 -7.88 -6.62
N ALA A 22 -8.09 -9.12 -6.08
CA ALA A 22 -9.09 -10.14 -6.37
C ALA A 22 -10.50 -9.73 -5.92
N GLU A 23 -10.61 -9.11 -4.73
CA GLU A 23 -11.89 -8.57 -4.23
C GLU A 23 -12.40 -7.41 -5.11
N TYR A 24 -11.52 -6.52 -5.58
CA TYR A 24 -11.92 -5.46 -6.50
C TYR A 24 -12.43 -6.01 -7.83
N ALA A 25 -11.74 -6.99 -8.41
CA ALA A 25 -12.19 -7.67 -9.62
C ALA A 25 -13.57 -8.33 -9.44
N GLU A 26 -13.80 -9.02 -8.31
CA GLU A 26 -15.11 -9.62 -8.01
C GLU A 26 -16.20 -8.56 -7.82
N ARG A 27 -15.88 -7.46 -7.15
CA ARG A 27 -16.86 -6.46 -6.73
C ARG A 27 -17.22 -5.43 -7.80
N TYR A 28 -16.25 -5.07 -8.63
CA TYR A 28 -16.37 -3.98 -9.60
C TYR A 28 -16.30 -4.46 -11.06
N GLY A 29 -15.87 -5.70 -11.31
CA GLY A 29 -15.86 -6.30 -12.65
C GLY A 29 -14.79 -5.74 -13.59
N ASP A 30 -13.75 -5.11 -13.03
CA ASP A 30 -12.59 -4.59 -13.74
C ASP A 30 -11.29 -5.29 -13.29
N GLU A 31 -10.13 -4.82 -13.78
CA GLU A 31 -8.81 -5.38 -13.47
C GLU A 31 -8.30 -5.00 -12.06
N GLY A 32 -9.10 -4.31 -11.25
CA GLY A 32 -8.72 -3.80 -9.94
C GLY A 32 -8.12 -2.39 -9.99
N ASP A 33 -7.34 -2.04 -8.97
CA ASP A 33 -6.66 -0.75 -8.89
C ASP A 33 -5.41 -0.74 -9.78
N VAL A 34 -5.48 0.04 -10.87
CA VAL A 34 -4.42 0.18 -11.88
C VAL A 34 -3.46 1.33 -11.59
N THR A 35 -3.52 1.93 -10.40
CA THR A 35 -2.61 3.03 -10.02
C THR A 35 -1.15 2.56 -10.10
N PRO A 36 -0.28 3.23 -10.88
CA PRO A 36 1.14 2.90 -10.91
C PRO A 36 1.78 3.23 -9.56
N LEU A 37 2.24 2.20 -8.84
CA LEU A 37 2.90 2.31 -7.54
C LEU A 37 4.32 1.73 -7.63
N ASP A 38 5.32 2.53 -7.27
CA ASP A 38 6.71 2.09 -7.10
C ASP A 38 7.06 2.01 -5.60
N ALA A 39 7.86 1.02 -5.22
CA ALA A 39 8.23 0.82 -3.81
C ALA A 39 9.01 2.00 -3.21
N SER A 40 9.71 2.80 -4.02
CA SER A 40 10.39 4.02 -3.57
C SER A 40 9.43 5.11 -3.09
N MET A 41 8.18 5.11 -3.55
CA MET A 41 7.16 6.09 -3.16
C MET A 41 6.80 6.01 -1.67
N PHE A 42 7.05 4.87 -1.02
CA PHE A 42 6.73 4.64 0.39
C PHE A 42 7.97 4.64 1.30
N LYS A 43 9.09 5.21 0.84
CA LYS A 43 10.33 5.30 1.62
C LYS A 43 10.38 6.62 2.40
N PRO A 44 10.87 6.61 3.65
CA PRO A 44 11.12 7.85 4.38
C PRO A 44 12.11 8.78 3.65
N PRO A 45 11.96 10.11 3.77
CA PRO A 45 11.01 10.82 4.63
C PRO A 45 9.63 11.08 4.00
N LEU A 46 9.45 10.73 2.71
CA LEU A 46 8.27 11.12 1.93
C LEU A 46 7.16 10.06 1.93
N GLY A 47 7.41 8.91 2.54
CA GLY A 47 6.40 7.87 2.70
C GLY A 47 6.78 6.83 3.73
N LEU A 48 5.82 5.95 4.01
CA LEU A 48 5.95 4.84 4.94
C LEU A 48 4.99 3.74 4.53
N TYR A 49 5.45 2.49 4.56
CA TYR A 49 4.60 1.32 4.41
C TYR A 49 4.67 0.44 5.65
N LEU A 50 3.51 -0.02 6.10
CA LEU A 50 3.32 -0.75 7.36
C LEU A 50 2.57 -2.05 7.09
N LEU A 51 3.00 -3.11 7.77
CA LEU A 51 2.25 -4.36 7.88
C LEU A 51 1.84 -4.61 9.33
N ALA A 52 0.60 -5.06 9.52
CA ALA A 52 0.13 -5.57 10.79
C ALA A 52 0.17 -7.11 10.79
N TYR A 53 0.67 -7.66 11.89
CA TYR A 53 0.76 -9.09 12.13
C TYR A 53 -0.04 -9.49 13.37
N ASP A 54 -0.70 -10.64 13.31
CA ASP A 54 -1.37 -11.24 14.47
C ASP A 54 -0.37 -11.91 15.44
N GLU A 55 -0.88 -12.58 16.48
CA GLU A 55 -0.05 -13.26 17.49
C GLU A 55 0.71 -14.49 16.96
N ARG A 56 0.33 -14.99 15.79
CA ARG A 56 0.96 -16.14 15.11
C ARG A 56 1.89 -15.70 13.98
N ASP A 57 2.24 -14.41 13.94
CA ASP A 57 3.07 -13.79 12.91
C ASP A 57 2.50 -13.88 11.50
N ARG A 58 1.16 -13.94 11.36
CA ARG A 58 0.50 -13.90 10.05
C ARG A 58 0.20 -12.46 9.66
N PRO A 59 0.48 -12.04 8.41
CA PRO A 59 0.11 -10.72 7.94
C PRO A 59 -1.43 -10.62 7.84
N ILE A 60 -2.00 -9.58 8.44
CA ILE A 60 -3.45 -9.38 8.54
C ILE A 60 -3.93 -8.03 8.01
N ALA A 61 -3.03 -7.06 7.85
CA ALA A 61 -3.34 -5.78 7.23
C ALA A 61 -2.08 -5.13 6.66
N SER A 62 -2.27 -4.28 5.67
CA SER A 62 -1.24 -3.41 5.10
C SER A 62 -1.74 -1.97 5.01
N GLY A 63 -0.82 -1.00 4.99
CA GLY A 63 -1.15 0.40 4.84
C GLY A 63 0.07 1.21 4.42
N GLY A 64 -0.10 2.01 3.37
CA GLY A 64 0.93 2.91 2.85
C GLY A 64 0.49 4.37 2.94
N TRP A 65 1.43 5.24 3.28
CA TRP A 65 1.31 6.68 3.09
C TRP A 65 2.48 7.15 2.23
N ARG A 66 2.22 8.07 1.30
CA ARG A 66 3.20 8.81 0.52
C ARG A 66 2.72 10.26 0.37
N GLY A 67 3.66 11.19 0.29
CA GLY A 67 3.36 12.56 -0.14
C GLY A 67 2.96 12.61 -1.61
N GLN A 68 2.16 13.61 -1.95
CA GLN A 68 1.82 13.99 -3.32
C GLN A 68 2.65 15.21 -3.74
N ASP A 69 2.95 15.29 -5.02
CA ASP A 69 3.55 16.48 -5.62
C ASP A 69 2.46 17.39 -6.16
N ARG A 70 2.78 18.68 -6.33
CA ARG A 70 1.87 19.63 -6.96
C ARG A 70 1.45 19.16 -8.35
N ASN A 71 0.15 19.15 -8.60
CA ASN A 71 -0.44 18.78 -9.88
C ASN A 71 -1.73 19.57 -10.19
N ASP A 72 -2.35 19.29 -11.33
CA ASP A 72 -3.58 19.95 -11.79
C ASP A 72 -4.85 19.50 -11.06
N GLU A 73 -4.74 18.53 -10.15
CA GLU A 73 -5.83 18.03 -9.29
C GLU A 73 -5.93 18.79 -7.96
N GLY A 74 -5.02 19.74 -7.72
CA GLY A 74 -5.06 20.65 -6.57
C GLY A 74 -4.18 20.26 -5.39
N TYR A 75 -3.30 19.27 -5.54
CA TYR A 75 -2.29 18.94 -4.53
C TYR A 75 -1.18 20.01 -4.48
N ALA A 76 -0.59 20.20 -3.31
CA ALA A 76 0.66 20.91 -3.06
C ALA A 76 1.79 19.93 -2.74
N ASP A 77 3.04 20.40 -2.85
CA ASP A 77 4.21 19.55 -2.61
C ASP A 77 4.24 19.06 -1.15
N GLY A 78 4.14 17.74 -0.98
CA GLY A 78 4.15 17.06 0.31
C GLY A 78 2.77 16.81 0.93
N ASP A 79 1.67 17.06 0.20
CA ASP A 79 0.29 16.74 0.62
C ASP A 79 0.06 15.24 0.87
#